data_AF-A0A497DQS9-F1
#
_entry.id   AF-A0A497DQS9-F1
#
_cell.length_a   1.000
_cell.length_b   1.000
_cell.length_c   1.000
_cell.angle_alpha   90.00
_cell.angle_beta   90.00
_cell.angle_gamma   90.00
#
_symmetry.space_group_name_H-M   'P 1'
#
loop_
_entity.id
_entity.type
_entity.pdbx_description
1 polymer ?
#
loop_
_entity_poly.entity_id
_entity_poly.type
_entity_poly.pdbx_seq_one_letter_code
_entity_poly.pdbx_strand_id
1 'polypeptide(L)'
;MRGEYEHEDSIKFDNTQKFVTAGGKTVYGGGGIMPDVFVPVDTSGASEYYNKIRSLGLMYRFAFYYTDIHRSSLDKFTTARDIEGYLDDQDLLPQFIKYASGKGVPADYKDIRTSEEVLKKTIKAYVARNIIDNDGFYPIIADIDQTLKVAIDTIATL
;
A
#
# COMPACT_ATOMS: atom_id res chain seq x y z
N MET A 1 1.40 30.62 31.88
CA MET A 1 2.22 29.80 32.82
C MET A 1 1.40 28.58 33.18
N ARG A 2 1.88 27.33 33.24
CA ARG A 2 3.14 26.62 32.97
C ARG A 2 2.72 25.11 32.99
N GLY A 3 3.35 24.24 32.19
CA GLY A 3 4.23 23.17 32.70
C GLY A 3 3.45 22.13 33.51
N GLU A 4 3.20 20.93 33.00
CA GLU A 4 4.14 19.80 33.16
C GLU A 4 4.18 18.86 31.94
N TYR A 5 5.39 18.75 31.38
CA TYR A 5 5.95 17.61 30.66
C TYR A 5 6.61 16.67 31.70
N GLU A 6 7.11 15.52 31.24
CA GLU A 6 8.14 14.67 31.90
C GLU A 6 7.62 13.58 32.86
N HIS A 7 7.33 12.38 32.32
CA HIS A 7 8.16 11.20 32.60
C HIS A 7 7.76 9.97 31.76
N GLU A 8 8.74 9.46 31.02
CA GLU A 8 8.81 8.09 30.53
C GLU A 8 8.85 7.13 31.72
N ASP A 9 7.78 6.38 31.99
CA ASP A 9 7.87 5.06 32.62
C ASP A 9 6.47 4.51 32.84
N SER A 10 6.05 3.56 31.98
CA SER A 10 5.18 2.41 32.33
C SER A 10 4.62 1.72 31.08
N ILE A 11 5.48 1.19 30.21
CA ILE A 11 5.07 0.06 29.36
C ILE A 11 6.13 -1.02 29.50
N LYS A 12 5.87 -1.98 30.40
CA LYS A 12 6.64 -3.22 30.49
C LYS A 12 6.40 -4.02 29.21
N PHE A 13 7.38 -3.97 28.30
CA PHE A 13 7.44 -4.83 27.13
C PHE A 13 7.77 -6.26 27.57
N ASP A 14 6.84 -7.18 27.31
CA ASP A 14 7.11 -8.61 27.43
C ASP A 14 7.97 -9.05 26.22
N ASN A 15 9.20 -9.40 26.52
CA ASN A 15 10.19 -9.89 25.58
C ASN A 15 9.93 -11.38 25.33
N THR A 16 9.39 -11.78 24.18
CA THR A 16 9.73 -13.08 23.59
C THR A 16 9.18 -13.23 22.17
N GLN A 17 10.03 -12.94 21.18
CA GLN A 17 10.26 -13.70 19.92
C GLN A 17 10.89 -12.76 18.87
N LYS A 18 12.20 -12.56 19.00
CA LYS A 18 13.04 -11.97 17.96
C LYS A 18 13.79 -13.11 17.29
N PHE A 19 13.70 -13.24 15.98
CA PHE A 19 14.58 -14.14 15.23
C PHE A 19 15.58 -13.30 14.45
N VAL A 20 16.83 -13.75 14.42
CA VAL A 20 17.91 -13.14 13.66
C VAL A 20 18.24 -14.12 12.53
N THR A 21 18.11 -13.69 11.29
CA THR A 21 18.53 -14.52 10.15
C THR A 21 20.06 -14.52 10.07
N ALA A 22 20.66 -15.54 9.45
CA ALA A 22 22.11 -15.68 9.35
C ALA A 22 22.83 -14.49 8.66
N GLY A 23 22.08 -13.59 8.01
CA GLY A 23 22.58 -12.34 7.42
C GLY A 23 22.46 -11.09 8.31
N GLY A 24 22.19 -11.23 9.62
CA GLY A 24 22.23 -10.11 10.58
C GLY A 24 20.99 -9.21 10.62
N LYS A 25 19.90 -9.57 9.94
CA LYS A 25 18.64 -8.80 9.99
C LYS A 25 17.73 -9.32 11.10
N THR A 26 17.29 -8.41 11.96
CA THR A 26 16.34 -8.70 13.05
C THR A 26 14.93 -8.72 12.47
N VAL A 27 14.22 -9.85 12.62
CA VAL A 27 12.81 -9.98 12.24
C VAL A 27 11.93 -9.99 13.49
N TYR A 28 10.83 -9.24 13.43
CA TYR A 28 9.78 -9.25 14.44
C TYR A 28 8.64 -10.14 13.95
N GLY A 29 8.19 -11.07 14.79
CA GLY A 29 7.12 -12.03 14.46
C GLY A 29 5.82 -11.31 14.10
N GLY A 30 5.53 -11.20 12.79
CA GLY A 30 4.39 -10.43 12.27
C GLY A 30 4.47 -10.08 10.78
N GLY A 31 5.55 -10.43 10.07
CA GLY A 31 5.57 -10.45 8.60
C GLY A 31 5.93 -9.15 7.89
N GLY A 32 6.95 -8.42 8.35
CA GLY A 32 7.52 -7.31 7.58
C GLY A 32 8.99 -7.06 7.90
N ILE A 33 9.83 -6.96 6.87
CA ILE A 33 11.20 -6.43 6.98
C ILE A 33 11.10 -4.90 7.03
N MET A 34 11.72 -4.28 8.04
CA MET A 34 11.79 -2.82 8.17
C MET A 34 12.86 -2.26 7.20
N PRO A 35 12.55 -1.26 6.35
CA PRO A 35 13.56 -0.63 5.50
C PRO A 35 14.40 0.41 6.27
N ASP A 36 15.66 0.54 5.88
CA ASP A 36 16.68 1.39 6.52
C ASP A 36 16.58 2.89 6.16
N VAL A 37 15.62 3.30 5.34
CA VAL A 37 15.44 4.70 4.92
C VAL A 37 14.01 5.15 5.22
N PHE A 38 13.88 6.12 6.14
CA PHE A 38 12.62 6.78 6.44
C PHE A 38 12.34 7.85 5.38
N VAL A 39 11.32 7.59 4.59
CA VAL A 39 10.82 8.51 3.58
C VAL A 39 9.57 9.19 4.14
N PRO A 40 9.51 10.53 4.22
CA PRO A 40 8.30 11.21 4.64
C PRO A 40 7.18 10.91 3.63
N VAL A 41 6.02 10.49 4.15
CA VAL A 41 4.82 10.29 3.32
C VAL A 41 4.46 11.65 2.72
N ASP A 42 4.65 11.80 1.42
CA ASP A 42 4.14 12.95 0.69
C ASP A 42 2.59 12.92 0.80
N THR A 43 2.04 13.82 1.61
CA THR A 43 0.60 13.88 1.91
C THR A 43 -0.21 14.62 0.83
N SER A 44 0.39 14.93 -0.33
CA SER A 44 -0.28 15.58 -1.46
C SER A 44 -1.30 14.62 -2.12
N GLY A 45 -2.40 14.37 -1.43
CA GLY A 45 -3.45 13.43 -1.82
C GLY A 45 -4.22 12.82 -0.64
N ALA A 46 -3.85 13.15 0.61
CA ALA A 46 -4.49 12.64 1.82
C ALA A 46 -5.83 13.35 2.09
N SER A 47 -6.87 12.97 1.34
CA SER A 47 -8.25 13.37 1.63
C SER A 47 -8.83 12.62 2.83
N GLU A 48 -9.91 13.12 3.44
CA GLU A 48 -10.54 12.44 4.57
C GLU A 48 -11.05 11.06 4.15
N TYR A 49 -11.65 10.98 2.96
CA TYR A 49 -12.04 9.72 2.34
C TYR A 49 -10.84 8.76 2.20
N TYR A 50 -9.72 9.23 1.63
CA TYR A 50 -8.51 8.42 1.43
C TYR A 50 -7.97 7.87 2.75
N ASN A 51 -7.88 8.72 3.77
CA ASN A 51 -7.42 8.32 5.10
C ASN A 51 -8.33 7.26 5.72
N LYS A 52 -9.64 7.37 5.54
CA LYS A 52 -10.62 6.42 6.07
C LYS A 52 -10.56 5.06 5.38
N ILE A 53 -10.48 5.01 4.06
CA ILE A 53 -10.33 3.73 3.34
C ILE A 53 -8.97 3.07 3.60
N ARG A 54 -7.93 3.88 3.82
CA ARG A 54 -6.57 3.40 4.17
C ARG A 54 -6.54 2.81 5.57
N SER A 55 -7.10 3.50 6.57
CA SER A 55 -7.12 3.01 7.96
C SER A 55 -7.92 1.70 8.11
N LEU A 56 -8.98 1.55 7.32
CA LEU A 56 -9.79 0.32 7.26
C LEU A 56 -9.19 -0.78 6.37
N GLY A 57 -8.09 -0.49 5.67
CA GLY A 57 -7.42 -1.43 4.75
C GLY A 57 -8.29 -1.85 3.56
N LEU A 58 -9.25 -1.01 3.14
CA LEU A 58 -10.25 -1.39 2.13
C LEU A 58 -9.64 -1.60 0.75
N MET A 59 -8.57 -0.87 0.40
CA MET A 59 -7.88 -1.03 -0.89
C MET A 59 -7.27 -2.42 -1.03
N TYR A 60 -6.55 -2.89 -0.01
CA TYR A 60 -5.97 -4.24 0.01
C TYR A 60 -7.04 -5.33 0.00
N ARG A 61 -8.08 -5.18 0.82
CA ARG A 61 -9.20 -6.14 0.89
C ARG A 61 -9.97 -6.21 -0.43
N PHE A 62 -10.20 -5.08 -1.09
CA PHE A 62 -10.82 -5.04 -2.41
C PHE A 62 -9.93 -5.72 -3.45
N ALA A 63 -8.62 -5.43 -3.47
CA ALA A 63 -7.70 -6.06 -4.39
C ALA A 63 -7.68 -7.59 -4.22
N PHE A 64 -7.65 -8.10 -2.98
CA PHE A 64 -7.75 -9.54 -2.70
C PHE A 64 -9.07 -10.13 -3.22
N TYR A 65 -10.20 -9.49 -2.91
CA TYR A 65 -11.52 -9.90 -3.40
C TYR A 65 -11.60 -9.92 -4.93
N TYR A 66 -11.08 -8.87 -5.59
CA TYR A 66 -11.06 -8.77 -7.03
C TYR A 66 -10.20 -9.87 -7.65
N THR A 67 -9.00 -10.10 -7.09
CA THR A 67 -8.10 -11.16 -7.54
C THR A 67 -8.74 -12.53 -7.41
N ASP A 68 -9.41 -12.84 -6.31
CA ASP A 68 -10.07 -14.14 -6.10
C ASP A 68 -11.14 -14.43 -7.17
N ILE A 69 -11.95 -13.42 -7.50
CA ILE A 69 -12.99 -13.54 -8.53
C ILE A 69 -12.42 -13.67 -9.95
N HIS A 70 -11.32 -12.97 -10.25
CA HIS A 70 -10.75 -12.89 -11.60
C HIS A 70 -9.48 -13.74 -11.77
N ARG A 71 -9.20 -14.66 -10.83
CA ARG A 71 -7.95 -15.39 -10.75
C ARG A 71 -7.58 -16.10 -12.05
N SER A 72 -8.56 -16.76 -12.68
CA SER A 72 -8.35 -17.48 -13.95
C SER A 72 -7.91 -16.59 -15.12
N SER A 73 -8.27 -15.31 -15.11
CA SER A 73 -7.80 -14.33 -16.10
C SER A 73 -6.44 -13.75 -15.71
N LEU A 74 -6.25 -13.45 -14.43
CA LEU A 74 -5.06 -12.79 -13.92
C LEU A 74 -3.82 -13.68 -13.88
N ASP A 75 -3.97 -14.98 -13.59
CA ASP A 75 -2.86 -15.95 -13.52
C ASP A 75 -2.15 -16.17 -14.87
N LYS A 76 -2.71 -15.64 -15.97
CA LYS A 76 -2.11 -15.69 -17.31
C LYS A 76 -0.98 -14.67 -17.49
N PHE A 77 -0.93 -13.64 -16.65
CA PHE A 77 0.05 -12.58 -16.76
C PHE A 77 1.24 -12.84 -15.84
N THR A 78 2.43 -12.58 -16.37
CA THR A 78 3.70 -12.81 -15.64
C THR A 78 4.47 -11.52 -15.38
N THR A 79 4.00 -10.38 -15.91
CA THR A 79 4.65 -9.08 -15.73
C THR A 79 3.69 -8.05 -15.15
N ALA A 80 4.23 -7.12 -14.36
CA ALA A 80 3.46 -6.01 -13.79
C ALA A 80 2.76 -5.18 -14.88
N ARG A 81 3.44 -4.99 -16.02
CA ARG A 81 2.92 -4.22 -17.16
C ARG A 81 1.70 -4.87 -17.79
N ASP A 82 1.73 -6.19 -18.00
CA ASP A 82 0.60 -6.89 -18.60
C ASP A 82 -0.60 -6.92 -17.67
N ILE A 83 -0.36 -7.11 -16.36
CA ILE A 83 -1.40 -7.01 -15.33
C ILE A 83 -1.99 -5.60 -15.31
N GLU A 84 -1.15 -4.57 -15.23
CA GLU A 84 -1.61 -3.18 -15.20
C GLU A 84 -2.43 -2.83 -16.44
N GLY A 85 -1.95 -3.20 -17.63
CA GLY A 85 -2.64 -2.96 -18.89
C GLY A 85 -3.99 -3.68 -18.95
N TYR A 86 -4.07 -4.92 -18.46
CA TYR A 86 -5.35 -5.62 -18.32
C TYR A 86 -6.31 -4.87 -17.39
N LEU A 87 -5.80 -4.38 -16.25
CA LEU A 87 -6.57 -3.69 -15.20
C LEU A 87 -7.04 -2.28 -15.60
N ASP A 88 -6.37 -1.63 -16.55
CA ASP A 88 -6.81 -0.33 -17.10
C ASP A 88 -8.20 -0.40 -17.72
N ASP A 89 -8.55 -1.53 -18.32
CA ASP A 89 -9.84 -1.73 -19.01
C ASP A 89 -10.95 -2.27 -18.08
N GLN A 90 -10.71 -2.38 -16.77
CA GLN A 90 -11.63 -3.06 -15.85
C GLN A 90 -12.49 -2.12 -14.99
N ASP A 91 -12.42 -0.80 -15.18
CA ASP A 91 -13.18 0.17 -14.38
C ASP A 91 -13.01 -0.04 -12.85
N LEU A 92 -11.78 -0.30 -12.40
CA LEU A 92 -11.50 -0.68 -11.00
C LEU A 92 -11.97 0.34 -9.97
N LEU A 93 -11.87 1.64 -10.27
CA LEU A 93 -12.23 2.70 -9.32
C LEU A 93 -13.74 2.72 -9.02
N PRO A 94 -14.65 2.74 -10.02
CA PRO A 94 -16.09 2.53 -9.78
C PRO A 94 -16.41 1.27 -8.98
N GLN A 95 -15.76 0.14 -9.29
CA GLN A 95 -15.96 -1.12 -8.55
C GLN A 95 -15.53 -0.98 -7.08
N PHE A 96 -14.39 -0.35 -6.84
CA PHE A 96 -13.87 -0.08 -5.49
C PHE A 96 -14.81 0.85 -4.71
N ILE A 97 -15.30 1.93 -5.31
CA ILE A 97 -16.23 2.86 -4.65
C ILE A 97 -17.50 2.14 -4.21
N LYS A 98 -18.05 1.27 -5.06
CA LYS A 98 -19.20 0.42 -4.73
C LYS A 98 -18.87 -0.54 -3.59
N TYR A 99 -17.70 -1.19 -3.63
CA TYR A 99 -17.23 -2.07 -2.57
C TYR A 99 -17.10 -1.32 -1.23
N ALA A 100 -16.43 -0.18 -1.21
CA ALA A 100 -16.21 0.64 -0.02
C ALA A 100 -17.52 1.15 0.58
N SER A 101 -18.46 1.57 -0.26
CA SER A 101 -19.82 1.95 0.16
C SER A 101 -20.55 0.79 0.83
N GLY A 102 -20.45 -0.42 0.27
CA GLY A 102 -20.97 -1.65 0.90
C GLY A 102 -20.27 -2.05 2.20
N LYS A 103 -19.11 -1.47 2.51
CA LYS A 103 -18.38 -1.63 3.78
C LYS A 103 -18.57 -0.44 4.74
N GLY A 104 -19.53 0.44 4.48
CA GLY A 104 -19.88 1.56 5.36
C GLY A 104 -19.04 2.83 5.16
N VAL A 105 -18.32 2.93 4.04
CA VAL A 105 -17.61 4.17 3.65
C VAL A 105 -18.28 4.75 2.41
N PRO A 106 -19.26 5.66 2.56
CA PRO A 106 -19.95 6.26 1.42
C PRO A 106 -18.98 7.08 0.56
N ALA A 107 -19.26 7.14 -0.74
CA ALA A 107 -18.44 7.87 -1.69
C ALA A 107 -18.44 9.38 -1.40
N ASP A 108 -17.25 9.98 -1.33
CA ASP A 108 -17.05 11.42 -1.45
C ASP A 108 -16.33 11.70 -2.77
N TYR A 109 -17.08 12.11 -3.79
CA TYR A 109 -16.53 12.29 -5.14
C TYR A 109 -15.52 13.43 -5.25
N LYS A 110 -15.55 14.40 -4.33
CA LYS A 110 -14.57 15.50 -4.30
C LYS A 110 -13.24 14.95 -3.80
N ASP A 111 -13.26 14.26 -2.67
CA ASP A 111 -12.08 13.67 -2.04
C ASP A 111 -11.50 12.50 -2.86
N ILE A 112 -12.36 11.73 -3.52
CA ILE A 112 -11.95 10.68 -4.47
C ILE A 112 -11.21 11.30 -5.64
N ARG A 113 -11.72 12.39 -6.23
CA ARG A 113 -11.04 13.07 -7.35
C ARG A 113 -9.67 13.59 -6.96
N THR A 114 -9.51 14.10 -5.73
CA THR A 114 -8.22 14.55 -5.20
C THR A 114 -7.19 13.42 -5.09
N SER A 115 -7.64 12.19 -4.88
CA SER A 115 -6.79 11.02 -4.62
C SER A 115 -6.89 9.94 -5.71
N GLU A 116 -7.47 10.27 -6.86
CA GLU A 116 -7.88 9.31 -7.89
C GLU A 116 -6.70 8.47 -8.42
N GLU A 117 -5.62 9.13 -8.81
CA GLU A 117 -4.44 8.47 -9.38
C GLU A 117 -3.77 7.56 -8.35
N VAL A 118 -3.58 8.07 -7.12
CA VAL A 118 -3.03 7.28 -6.00
C VAL A 118 -3.91 6.07 -5.71
N LEU A 119 -5.23 6.22 -5.71
CA LEU A 119 -6.18 5.14 -5.49
C LEU A 119 -6.08 4.05 -6.56
N LYS A 120 -6.16 4.45 -7.83
CA LYS A 120 -6.11 3.53 -8.97
C LYS A 120 -4.80 2.74 -8.97
N LYS A 121 -3.66 3.43 -8.86
CA LYS A 121 -2.33 2.80 -8.85
C LYS A 121 -2.12 1.90 -7.63
N THR A 122 -2.56 2.32 -6.44
CA THR A 122 -2.47 1.49 -5.23
C THR A 122 -3.29 0.21 -5.35
N ILE A 123 -4.53 0.29 -5.86
CA ILE A 123 -5.39 -0.88 -6.05
C ILE A 123 -4.75 -1.84 -7.07
N LYS A 124 -4.30 -1.33 -8.22
CA LYS A 124 -3.62 -2.13 -9.24
C LYS A 124 -2.36 -2.81 -8.70
N ALA A 125 -1.53 -2.08 -7.97
CA ALA A 125 -0.33 -2.63 -7.36
C ALA A 125 -0.65 -3.78 -6.40
N TYR A 126 -1.70 -3.65 -5.58
CA TYR A 126 -2.14 -4.75 -4.73
C TYR A 126 -2.70 -5.94 -5.51
N VAL A 127 -3.44 -5.72 -6.60
CA VAL A 127 -3.91 -6.82 -7.45
C VAL A 127 -2.73 -7.55 -8.08
N ALA A 128 -1.75 -6.81 -8.64
CA ALA A 128 -0.55 -7.39 -9.22
C ALA A 128 0.29 -8.15 -8.18
N ARG A 129 0.36 -7.64 -6.95
CA ARG A 129 1.01 -8.33 -5.83
C ARG A 129 0.38 -9.67 -5.50
N ASN A 130 -0.94 -9.80 -5.64
CA ASN A 130 -1.59 -11.08 -5.38
C ASN A 130 -1.27 -12.15 -6.44
N ILE A 131 -0.73 -11.76 -7.61
CA ILE A 131 -0.40 -12.67 -8.72
C ILE A 131 1.10 -12.98 -8.77
N ILE A 132 1.94 -11.95 -8.75
CA ILE A 132 3.40 -12.07 -8.92
C ILE A 132 4.19 -11.36 -7.79
N ASP A 133 3.55 -11.17 -6.62
CA ASP A 133 4.16 -10.60 -5.42
C ASP A 133 4.84 -9.24 -5.68
N ASN A 134 6.01 -9.00 -5.08
CA ASN A 134 6.73 -7.73 -5.16
C ASN A 134 7.09 -7.32 -6.59
N ASP A 135 7.29 -8.29 -7.49
CA ASP A 135 7.59 -8.04 -8.90
C ASP A 135 6.39 -7.40 -9.63
N GLY A 136 5.17 -7.59 -9.12
CA GLY A 136 3.96 -6.92 -9.60
C GLY A 136 3.68 -5.60 -8.89
N PHE A 137 4.02 -5.50 -7.61
CA PHE A 137 3.70 -4.34 -6.79
C PHE A 137 4.57 -3.12 -7.12
N TYR A 138 5.89 -3.29 -7.04
CA TYR A 138 6.82 -2.15 -7.08
C TYR A 138 6.83 -1.40 -8.41
N PRO A 139 6.79 -2.06 -9.59
CA PRO A 139 6.77 -1.34 -10.86
C PRO A 139 5.55 -0.41 -11.01
N ILE A 140 4.39 -0.80 -10.45
CA ILE A 140 3.15 0.00 -10.54
C ILE A 140 3.17 1.13 -9.51
N ILE A 141 3.63 0.87 -8.28
CA ILE A 141 3.64 1.90 -7.23
C ILE A 141 4.74 2.96 -7.46
N ALA A 142 5.81 2.59 -8.17
CA ALA A 142 6.90 3.48 -8.56
C ALA A 142 6.41 4.75 -9.28
N ASP A 143 5.36 4.60 -10.08
CA ASP A 143 4.85 5.68 -10.92
C ASP A 143 4.24 6.82 -10.11
N ILE A 144 3.71 6.53 -8.92
CA ILE A 144 3.10 7.52 -8.03
C ILE A 144 4.03 8.01 -6.93
N ASP A 145 5.13 7.30 -6.67
CA ASP A 145 6.05 7.64 -5.61
C ASP A 145 7.21 8.48 -6.17
N GLN A 146 7.12 9.80 -6.00
CA GLN A 146 8.23 10.73 -6.26
C GLN A 146 9.50 10.28 -5.50
N THR A 147 9.35 9.58 -4.38
CA THR A 147 10.47 9.08 -3.58
C THR A 147 11.07 7.79 -4.09
N LEU A 148 10.28 6.90 -4.72
CA LEU A 148 10.86 5.71 -5.35
C LEU A 148 11.70 6.09 -6.58
N LYS A 149 11.30 7.15 -7.31
CA LYS A 149 12.15 7.76 -8.34
C LYS A 149 13.48 8.24 -7.77
N VAL A 150 13.48 8.92 -6.62
CA VAL A 150 14.72 9.36 -5.95
C VAL A 150 15.56 8.18 -5.48
N ALA A 151 14.95 7.10 -4.97
CA ALA A 151 15.68 5.90 -4.54
C ALA A 151 16.34 5.17 -5.73
N ILE A 152 15.66 5.09 -6.88
CA ILE A 152 16.23 4.51 -8.11
C ILE A 152 17.35 5.39 -8.67
N ASP A 153 17.16 6.71 -8.73
CA ASP A 153 18.19 7.65 -9.18
C ASP A 153 19.44 7.62 -8.28
N THR A 154 19.26 7.49 -6.96
CA THR A 154 20.39 7.46 -6.02
C THR A 154 21.21 6.17 -6.14
N ILE A 155 20.58 5.05 -6.52
CA ILE A 155 21.28 3.77 -6.78
C ILE A 155 21.94 3.78 -8.17
N ALA A 156 21.36 4.46 -9.16
CA ALA A 156 21.92 4.57 -10.51
C ALA A 156 23.12 5.54 -10.64
N THR A 157 23.41 6.32 -9.58
CA THR A 157 24.50 7.31 -9.55
C THR A 157 25.73 6.82 -8.74
N LEU A 158 25.78 5.54 -8.36
CA LEU A 158 26.96 4.86 -7.80
C LEU A 158 27.57 3.91 -8.82
#